data_AF-A0A8T5QRZ6-F1
#
_entry.id   AF-A0A8T5QRZ6-F1
#
_cell.length_a   1.000
_cell.length_b   1.000
_cell.length_c   1.000
_cell.angle_alpha   90.00
_cell.angle_beta   90.00
_cell.angle_gamma   90.00
#
_symmetry.space_group_name_H-M   'P 1'
#
loop_
_entity.id
_entity.type
_entity.pdbx_description
1 polymer ?
#
loop_
_entity_poly.entity_id
_entity_poly.type
_entity_poly.pdbx_seq_one_letter_code
_entity_poly.pdbx_strand_id
1 'polypeptide(L)'
;MKATVLDLNGQKKSDIELPKQFNEKVREDLIQKAVLSLQSGRRNPYGANPRAGKRSSVAIKKRRRDFRGSYGHGISRTPRKVMSRNGTRFFWVGAFAPNTVGGRRAHPPKAEKIFAEKINEKERLKAIRCAISATIVKDLIKARGHMVPENVPIIVEDKLEAMSKTKEIKKVLENLKLGPELVRCQKKKVRAGKGKLRNRKYKTKTG
;
A
#
# COMPACT_ATOMS: atom_id res chain seq x y z
N MET A 1 33.89 -10.51 5.68
CA MET A 1 34.13 -9.06 5.76
C MET A 1 34.20 -8.67 7.23
N LYS A 2 35.12 -7.81 7.65
CA LYS A 2 35.18 -7.31 9.03
C LYS A 2 34.47 -5.96 9.12
N ALA A 3 33.70 -5.73 10.18
CA ALA A 3 33.00 -4.49 10.45
C ALA A 3 33.36 -3.99 11.86
N THR A 4 33.57 -2.69 11.98
CA THR A 4 33.91 -2.04 13.26
C THR A 4 32.65 -1.86 14.11
N VAL A 5 32.72 -2.27 15.36
CA VAL A 5 31.73 -2.00 16.41
C VAL A 5 32.04 -0.65 17.06
N LEU A 6 31.01 0.16 17.23
CA LEU A 6 31.09 1.48 17.83
C LEU A 6 30.51 1.49 19.25
N ASP A 7 31.15 2.27 20.13
CA ASP A 7 30.60 2.62 21.45
C ASP A 7 29.52 3.70 21.33
N LEU A 8 28.78 3.95 22.43
CA LEU A 8 27.73 4.98 22.50
C LEU A 8 28.20 6.41 22.19
N ASN A 9 29.52 6.65 22.27
CA ASN A 9 30.15 7.93 21.91
C ASN A 9 30.61 7.98 20.44
N GLY A 10 30.41 6.92 19.65
CA GLY A 10 30.84 6.84 18.25
C GLY A 10 32.32 6.50 18.07
N GLN A 11 33.00 6.02 19.12
CA GLN A 11 34.38 5.56 19.05
C GLN A 11 34.46 4.07 18.71
N LYS A 12 35.57 3.62 18.11
CA LYS A 12 35.78 2.22 17.75
C LYS A 12 36.08 1.39 19.00
N LYS A 13 35.35 0.29 19.18
CA LYS A 13 35.50 -0.64 20.31
C LYS A 13 36.21 -1.93 19.91
N SER A 14 35.69 -2.61 18.89
CA SER A 14 36.17 -3.91 18.44
C SER A 14 35.78 -4.15 16.98
N ASP A 15 36.37 -5.18 16.36
CA ASP A 15 35.99 -5.62 15.02
C ASP A 15 35.26 -6.97 15.10
N ILE A 16 34.19 -7.12 14.31
CA ILE A 16 33.40 -8.35 14.21
C ILE A 16 33.39 -8.83 12.76
N GLU A 17 33.41 -10.16 12.58
CA GLU A 17 33.22 -10.78 11.27
C GLU A 17 31.74 -10.82 10.89
N LEU A 18 31.42 -10.25 9.73
CA LEU A 18 30.05 -10.24 9.21
C LEU A 18 29.63 -11.65 8.74
N PRO A 19 28.39 -12.06 9.05
CA PRO A 19 27.81 -13.30 8.57
C PRO A 19 27.80 -13.43 7.03
N LYS A 20 27.78 -14.68 6.55
CA LYS A 20 27.77 -15.02 5.11
C LYS A 20 26.65 -14.37 4.29
N GLN A 21 25.53 -14.03 4.93
CA GLN A 21 24.34 -13.42 4.32
C GLN A 21 24.64 -12.05 3.70
N PHE A 22 25.64 -11.34 4.22
CA PHE A 22 26.06 -10.04 3.70
C PHE A 22 26.84 -10.12 2.38
N ASN A 23 27.41 -11.28 2.05
CA ASN A 23 28.14 -11.52 0.80
C ASN A 23 27.24 -11.93 -0.37
N GLU A 24 25.93 -12.09 -0.16
CA GLU A 24 25.00 -12.51 -1.22
C GLU A 24 24.88 -11.43 -2.31
N LYS A 25 24.76 -11.81 -3.58
CA LYS A 25 24.52 -10.84 -4.65
C LYS A 25 23.20 -10.10 -4.46
N VAL A 26 23.22 -8.77 -4.58
CA VAL A 26 22.00 -7.94 -4.58
C VAL A 26 21.18 -8.25 -5.83
N ARG A 27 19.96 -8.76 -5.61
CA ARG A 27 19.00 -9.13 -6.64
C ARG A 27 17.70 -8.35 -6.46
N GLU A 28 17.58 -7.26 -7.22
CA GLU A 28 16.44 -6.34 -7.13
C GLU A 28 15.12 -7.00 -7.56
N ASP A 29 15.17 -7.92 -8.52
CA ASP A 29 14.03 -8.68 -9.04
C ASP A 29 13.32 -9.49 -7.94
N LEU A 30 14.08 -10.25 -7.16
CA LEU A 30 13.56 -11.06 -6.05
C LEU A 30 13.04 -10.19 -4.91
N ILE A 31 13.76 -9.10 -4.60
CA ILE A 31 13.34 -8.14 -3.56
C ILE A 31 12.02 -7.49 -3.96
N GLN A 32 11.91 -7.02 -5.21
CA GLN A 32 10.70 -6.37 -5.72
C GLN A 32 9.51 -7.33 -5.69
N LYS A 33 9.67 -8.56 -6.18
CA LYS A 33 8.62 -9.59 -6.16
C LYS A 33 8.14 -9.87 -4.73
N ALA A 34 9.06 -10.03 -3.78
CA ALA A 34 8.73 -10.27 -2.38
C ALA A 34 8.00 -9.07 -1.75
N VAL A 35 8.43 -7.84 -2.03
CA VAL A 35 7.79 -6.61 -1.51
C VAL A 35 6.38 -6.45 -2.08
N LEU A 36 6.17 -6.71 -3.38
CA LEU A 36 4.85 -6.63 -4.00
C LEU A 36 3.88 -7.65 -3.40
N SER A 37 4.31 -8.89 -3.22
CA SER A 37 3.52 -9.93 -2.54
C SER A 37 3.17 -9.51 -1.11
N LEU A 38 4.12 -8.99 -0.33
CA LEU A 38 3.85 -8.50 1.03
C LEU A 38 2.88 -7.32 1.05
N GLN A 39 3.01 -6.37 0.12
CA GLN A 39 2.09 -5.23 0.01
C GLN A 39 0.67 -5.66 -0.38
N SER A 40 0.56 -6.67 -1.25
CA SER A 40 -0.72 -7.24 -1.68
C SER A 40 -1.48 -7.86 -0.51
N GLY A 41 -0.78 -8.58 0.39
CA GLY A 41 -1.37 -9.22 1.57
C GLY A 41 -1.81 -8.24 2.65
N ARG A 42 -1.18 -7.06 2.75
CA ARG A 42 -1.58 -5.99 3.68
C ARG A 42 -2.84 -5.22 3.26
N ARG A 43 -3.40 -5.51 2.09
CA ARG A 43 -4.54 -4.78 1.53
C ARG A 43 -5.85 -5.29 2.14
N ASN A 44 -6.61 -4.38 2.74
CA ASN A 44 -7.95 -4.71 3.25
C ASN A 44 -8.93 -4.97 2.09
N PRO A 45 -9.77 -6.01 2.18
CA PRO A 45 -10.82 -6.26 1.20
C PRO A 45 -11.84 -5.13 1.20
N TYR A 46 -12.31 -4.77 0.02
CA TYR A 46 -13.34 -3.75 -0.16
C TYR A 46 -14.25 -4.13 -1.32
N GLY A 47 -15.52 -3.79 -1.21
CA GLY A 47 -16.49 -4.06 -2.25
C GLY A 47 -17.70 -3.14 -2.18
N ALA A 48 -18.45 -3.06 -3.28
CA ALA A 48 -19.75 -2.42 -3.26
C ALA A 48 -20.80 -3.38 -2.67
N ASN A 49 -21.87 -2.82 -2.07
CA ASN A 49 -23.02 -3.63 -1.65
C ASN A 49 -23.57 -4.41 -2.88
N PRO A 50 -23.82 -5.74 -2.78
CA PRO A 50 -24.31 -6.54 -3.91
C PRO A 50 -25.61 -6.03 -4.56
N ARG A 51 -26.47 -5.36 -3.78
CA ARG A 51 -27.73 -4.75 -4.25
C ARG A 51 -27.59 -3.28 -4.64
N ALA A 52 -26.39 -2.70 -4.64
CA ALA A 52 -26.17 -1.31 -5.02
C ALA A 52 -26.65 -1.03 -6.46
N GLY A 53 -27.51 -0.01 -6.62
CA GLY A 53 -28.12 0.33 -7.91
C GLY A 53 -29.15 -0.69 -8.45
N LYS A 54 -29.51 -1.69 -7.63
CA LYS A 54 -30.52 -2.73 -7.94
C LYS A 54 -31.72 -2.74 -6.98
N ARG A 55 -31.92 -1.67 -6.20
CA ARG A 55 -33.01 -1.60 -5.20
C ARG A 55 -34.34 -1.07 -5.76
N SER A 56 -34.35 -0.57 -6.99
CA SER A 56 -35.56 -0.07 -7.64
C SER A 56 -36.36 -1.19 -8.30
N SER A 57 -37.68 -1.16 -8.22
CA SER A 57 -38.50 -2.07 -9.03
C SER A 57 -38.38 -1.68 -10.50
N VAL A 58 -37.98 -2.64 -11.33
CA VAL A 58 -37.78 -2.47 -12.77
C VAL A 58 -38.44 -3.63 -13.48
N ALA A 59 -39.29 -3.33 -14.47
CA ALA A 59 -39.90 -4.33 -15.33
C ALA A 59 -39.83 -3.83 -16.77
N ILE A 60 -39.11 -4.53 -17.66
CA ILE A 60 -39.16 -4.26 -19.09
C ILE A 60 -39.52 -5.53 -19.81
N LYS A 61 -40.72 -5.53 -20.40
CA LYS A 61 -41.14 -6.59 -21.30
C LYS A 61 -40.61 -6.29 -22.69
N LYS A 62 -39.93 -7.26 -23.30
CA LYS A 62 -39.39 -7.15 -24.67
C LYS A 62 -40.42 -7.49 -25.75
N ARG A 63 -41.62 -7.95 -25.34
CA ARG A 63 -42.73 -8.25 -26.26
C ARG A 63 -43.26 -6.94 -26.87
N ARG A 64 -43.61 -7.00 -28.16
CA ARG A 64 -44.24 -5.87 -28.86
C ARG A 64 -45.63 -5.59 -28.28
N ARG A 65 -45.99 -4.31 -28.22
CA ARG A 65 -47.31 -3.80 -27.75
C ARG A 65 -47.69 -4.23 -26.33
N ASP A 66 -46.71 -4.55 -25.50
CA ASP A 66 -46.95 -4.96 -24.12
C ASP A 66 -47.02 -3.78 -23.14
N PHE A 67 -47.76 -3.98 -22.06
CA PHE A 67 -47.73 -3.04 -20.94
C PHE A 67 -46.33 -3.04 -20.33
N ARG A 68 -45.78 -1.84 -20.06
CA ARG A 68 -44.37 -1.67 -19.65
C ARG A 68 -43.36 -2.19 -20.70
N GLY A 69 -43.69 -2.00 -21.98
CA GLY A 69 -42.77 -2.10 -23.11
C GLY A 69 -42.14 -0.75 -23.47
N SER A 70 -40.94 -0.79 -24.06
CA SER A 70 -40.26 0.41 -24.60
C SER A 70 -40.48 0.59 -26.12
N TYR A 71 -41.14 -0.36 -26.77
CA TYR A 71 -41.37 -0.36 -28.21
C TYR A 71 -42.46 0.64 -28.62
N GLY A 72 -42.26 1.36 -29.74
CA GLY A 72 -43.26 2.29 -30.29
C GLY A 72 -43.34 3.65 -29.61
N HIS A 73 -42.38 3.99 -28.73
CA HIS A 73 -42.38 5.23 -27.96
C HIS A 73 -41.19 6.17 -28.27
N GLY A 74 -40.38 5.87 -29.29
CA GLY A 74 -39.22 6.70 -29.66
C GLY A 74 -38.13 6.79 -28.58
N ILE A 75 -38.09 5.85 -27.63
CA ILE A 75 -37.17 5.85 -26.50
C ILE A 75 -36.21 4.67 -26.49
N SER A 76 -35.10 4.80 -25.77
CA SER A 76 -34.16 3.71 -25.52
C SER A 76 -34.80 2.55 -24.75
N ARG A 77 -34.32 1.33 -25.01
CA ARG A 77 -34.76 0.07 -24.37
C ARG A 77 -34.13 -0.16 -22.98
N THR A 78 -33.66 0.89 -22.33
CA THR A 78 -32.99 0.82 -21.02
C THR A 78 -34.00 0.53 -19.90
N PRO A 79 -33.69 -0.35 -18.93
CA PRO A 79 -34.53 -0.58 -17.74
C PRO A 79 -35.00 0.71 -17.06
N ARG A 80 -36.29 0.81 -16.71
CA ARG A 80 -36.89 2.00 -16.08
C ARG A 80 -37.61 1.65 -14.78
N LYS A 81 -37.68 2.63 -13.87
CA LYS A 81 -38.36 2.49 -12.56
C LYS A 81 -39.87 2.33 -12.72
N VAL A 82 -40.44 1.47 -11.88
CA VAL A 82 -41.88 1.26 -11.69
C VAL A 82 -42.18 1.54 -10.22
N MET A 83 -43.05 2.52 -9.92
CA MET A 83 -43.40 2.86 -8.52
C MET A 83 -44.73 2.27 -8.06
N SER A 84 -45.72 2.09 -8.95
CA SER A 84 -47.02 1.52 -8.59
C SER A 84 -47.36 0.30 -9.43
N ARG A 85 -48.11 -0.65 -8.85
CA ARG A 85 -48.71 -1.79 -9.55
C ARG A 85 -49.82 -1.31 -10.49
N ASN A 86 -50.59 -0.30 -10.10
CA ASN A 86 -51.70 0.31 -10.85
C ASN A 86 -51.41 1.81 -11.10
N GLY A 87 -51.36 2.25 -12.37
CA GLY A 87 -51.02 3.63 -12.75
C GLY A 87 -50.14 3.74 -14.01
N THR A 88 -49.43 4.87 -14.17
CA THR A 88 -48.54 5.14 -15.32
C THR A 88 -47.56 3.98 -15.56
N ARG A 89 -47.37 3.60 -16.84
CA ARG A 89 -46.54 2.44 -17.24
C ARG A 89 -45.14 2.48 -16.59
N PHE A 90 -44.51 3.64 -16.63
CA PHE A 90 -43.17 3.89 -16.09
C PHE A 90 -43.10 5.26 -15.43
N PHE A 91 -42.13 5.42 -14.53
CA PHE A 91 -41.69 6.74 -14.06
C PHE A 91 -40.70 7.41 -15.05
N TRP A 92 -40.52 6.83 -16.24
CA TRP A 92 -39.60 7.23 -17.32
C TRP A 92 -38.12 7.45 -16.96
N VAL A 93 -37.72 7.23 -15.70
CA VAL A 93 -36.33 7.29 -15.23
C VAL A 93 -35.64 5.94 -15.42
N GLY A 94 -34.49 5.96 -16.08
CA GLY A 94 -33.62 4.79 -16.22
C GLY A 94 -33.10 4.28 -14.87
N ALA A 95 -33.02 2.97 -14.69
CA ALA A 95 -32.51 2.32 -13.48
C ALA A 95 -31.85 0.99 -13.82
N PHE A 96 -31.22 0.32 -12.85
CA PHE A 96 -30.57 -1.00 -12.99
C PHE A 96 -29.38 -1.10 -13.96
N ALA A 97 -29.28 -0.26 -14.98
CA ALA A 97 -28.22 -0.29 -15.98
C ALA A 97 -27.04 0.63 -15.62
N PRO A 98 -25.81 0.29 -16.02
CA PRO A 98 -24.61 1.04 -15.65
C PRO A 98 -24.51 2.43 -16.28
N ASN A 99 -25.19 2.65 -17.41
CA ASN A 99 -25.26 3.95 -18.06
C ASN A 99 -26.31 4.89 -17.44
N THR A 100 -27.08 4.42 -16.44
CA THR A 100 -28.15 5.21 -15.81
C THR A 100 -27.71 5.80 -14.48
N VAL A 101 -28.15 7.02 -14.18
CA VAL A 101 -27.92 7.67 -12.87
C VAL A 101 -28.59 6.84 -11.76
N GLY A 102 -27.82 6.43 -10.77
CA GLY A 102 -28.32 5.57 -9.67
C GLY A 102 -28.54 4.10 -10.05
N GLY A 103 -28.17 3.68 -11.27
CA GLY A 103 -28.13 2.28 -11.68
C GLY A 103 -26.94 1.50 -11.11
N ARG A 104 -26.89 0.19 -11.36
CA ARG A 104 -25.78 -0.65 -10.88
C ARG A 104 -24.50 -0.31 -11.63
N ARG A 105 -23.35 -0.29 -10.95
CA ARG A 105 -22.06 -0.22 -11.65
C ARG A 105 -21.78 -1.52 -12.43
N ALA A 106 -21.16 -1.42 -13.60
CA ALA A 106 -20.63 -2.60 -14.30
C ALA A 106 -19.37 -3.10 -13.57
N HIS A 107 -19.31 -4.40 -13.27
CA HIS A 107 -18.20 -5.06 -12.56
C HIS A 107 -17.69 -4.28 -11.33
N PRO A 108 -18.55 -4.05 -10.31
CA PRO A 108 -18.11 -3.36 -9.09
C PRO A 108 -17.05 -4.20 -8.36
N PRO A 109 -16.19 -3.56 -7.53
CA PRO A 109 -15.27 -4.30 -6.68
C PRO A 109 -16.06 -5.24 -5.77
N LYS A 110 -15.58 -6.49 -5.64
CA LYS A 110 -16.14 -7.51 -4.77
C LYS A 110 -15.22 -7.67 -3.57
N ALA A 111 -15.80 -7.76 -2.37
CA ALA A 111 -15.05 -8.03 -1.15
C ALA A 111 -14.40 -9.42 -1.17
N GLU A 112 -15.02 -10.37 -1.88
CA GLU A 112 -14.54 -11.74 -2.09
C GLU A 112 -13.24 -11.83 -2.93
N LYS A 113 -12.80 -10.74 -3.57
CA LYS A 113 -11.60 -10.77 -4.39
C LYS A 113 -10.37 -11.04 -3.51
N ILE A 114 -9.65 -12.11 -3.81
CA ILE A 114 -8.36 -12.41 -3.18
C ILE A 114 -7.31 -11.45 -3.75
N PHE A 115 -6.77 -10.59 -2.89
CA PHE A 115 -5.70 -9.65 -3.25
C PHE A 115 -4.31 -10.19 -2.92
N ALA A 116 -4.21 -11.15 -2.00
CA ALA A 116 -2.93 -11.65 -1.54
C ALA A 116 -2.28 -12.54 -2.61
N GLU A 117 -1.08 -12.16 -3.04
CA GLU A 117 -0.22 -12.96 -3.89
C GLU A 117 0.64 -13.89 -3.04
N LYS A 118 0.65 -15.18 -3.36
CA LYS A 118 1.50 -16.16 -2.69
C LYS A 118 2.92 -16.10 -3.24
N ILE A 119 3.91 -16.29 -2.36
CA ILE A 119 5.32 -16.39 -2.71
C ILE A 119 5.93 -17.65 -2.09
N ASN A 120 6.86 -18.27 -2.81
CA ASN A 120 7.61 -19.42 -2.32
C ASN A 120 8.47 -19.02 -1.11
N GLU A 121 8.54 -19.88 -0.10
CA GLU A 121 9.31 -19.60 1.11
C GLU A 121 10.81 -19.42 0.82
N LYS A 122 11.36 -20.24 -0.07
CA LYS A 122 12.76 -20.16 -0.52
C LYS A 122 13.06 -18.81 -1.20
N GLU A 123 12.15 -18.34 -2.04
CA GLU A 123 12.27 -17.02 -2.69
C GLU A 123 12.20 -15.89 -1.67
N ARG A 124 11.26 -15.97 -0.71
CA ARG A 124 11.12 -14.98 0.37
C ARG A 124 12.40 -14.91 1.21
N LEU A 125 12.94 -16.05 1.62
CA LEU A 125 14.17 -16.11 2.42
C LEU A 125 15.38 -15.57 1.64
N LYS A 126 15.48 -15.89 0.34
CA LYS A 126 16.55 -15.35 -0.51
C LYS A 126 16.44 -13.84 -0.69
N ALA A 127 15.23 -13.32 -0.91
CA ALA A 127 14.99 -11.88 -1.03
C ALA A 127 15.42 -11.12 0.24
N ILE A 128 15.18 -11.68 1.43
CA ILE A 128 15.64 -11.08 2.70
C ILE A 128 17.17 -11.02 2.75
N ARG A 129 17.88 -12.09 2.38
CA ARG A 129 19.35 -12.10 2.33
C ARG A 129 19.91 -11.08 1.34
N CYS A 130 19.34 -11.01 0.14
CA CYS A 130 19.70 -10.01 -0.86
C CYS A 130 19.45 -8.58 -0.36
N ALA A 131 18.35 -8.34 0.35
CA ALA A 131 18.04 -7.03 0.93
C ALA A 131 19.00 -6.65 2.07
N ILE A 132 19.42 -7.62 2.89
CA ILE A 132 20.44 -7.42 3.93
C ILE A 132 21.80 -7.09 3.30
N SER A 133 22.21 -7.75 2.21
CA SER A 133 23.45 -7.38 1.53
C SER A 133 23.41 -5.94 0.97
N ALA A 134 22.26 -5.51 0.46
CA ALA A 134 22.09 -4.15 -0.07
C ALA A 134 22.29 -3.04 0.99
N THR A 135 22.17 -3.34 2.29
CA THR A 135 22.38 -2.34 3.36
C THR A 135 23.86 -2.04 3.63
N ILE A 136 24.80 -2.81 3.07
CA ILE A 136 26.24 -2.51 3.13
C ILE A 136 26.66 -1.61 1.97
N VAL A 137 26.00 -1.70 0.83
CA VAL A 137 26.40 -0.97 -0.39
C VAL A 137 26.04 0.51 -0.27
N LYS A 138 27.04 1.34 0.01
CA LYS A 138 26.91 2.81 0.19
C LYS A 138 26.19 3.48 -0.97
N ASP A 139 26.48 3.07 -2.19
CA ASP A 139 25.90 3.68 -3.41
C ASP A 139 24.39 3.47 -3.48
N LEU A 140 23.89 2.28 -3.12
CA LEU A 140 22.45 2.00 -3.08
C LEU A 140 21.73 2.80 -1.98
N ILE A 141 22.38 2.99 -0.83
CA ILE A 141 21.82 3.75 0.29
C ILE A 141 21.72 5.24 -0.07
N LYS A 142 22.76 5.78 -0.69
CA LYS A 142 22.78 7.15 -1.20
C LYS A 142 21.76 7.35 -2.31
N ALA A 143 21.66 6.41 -3.26
CA ALA A 143 20.67 6.45 -4.34
C ALA A 143 19.23 6.44 -3.82
N ARG A 144 18.95 5.74 -2.71
CA ARG A 144 17.66 5.79 -2.01
C ARG A 144 17.38 7.14 -1.32
N GLY A 145 18.43 7.94 -1.10
CA GLY A 145 18.35 9.31 -0.56
C GLY A 145 18.53 9.42 0.95
N HIS A 146 19.25 8.48 1.57
CA HIS A 146 19.67 8.57 2.98
C HIS A 146 20.97 9.36 3.11
N MET A 147 21.08 10.13 4.19
CA MET A 147 22.28 10.87 4.56
C MET A 147 23.04 10.08 5.62
N VAL A 148 23.89 9.15 5.18
CA VAL A 148 24.62 8.22 6.06
C VAL A 148 26.11 8.59 6.10
N PRO A 149 26.80 8.44 7.24
CA PRO A 149 28.25 8.56 7.32
C PRO A 149 28.97 7.55 6.41
N GLU A 150 30.29 7.70 6.29
CA GLU A 150 31.08 6.88 5.38
C GLU A 150 31.20 5.41 5.81
N ASN A 151 31.07 5.14 7.11
CA ASN A 151 31.19 3.80 7.67
C ASN A 151 29.82 3.12 7.71
N VAL A 152 29.61 2.17 6.79
CA VAL A 152 28.44 1.30 6.71
C VAL A 152 28.93 -0.15 6.62
N PRO A 153 28.35 -1.11 7.36
CA PRO A 153 27.23 -1.00 8.30
C PRO A 153 27.62 -0.35 9.64
N ILE A 154 26.66 0.31 10.30
CA ILE A 154 26.82 0.84 11.65
C ILE A 154 26.44 -0.25 12.64
N ILE A 155 27.40 -0.71 13.44
CA ILE A 155 27.20 -1.71 14.50
C ILE A 155 27.49 -1.01 15.83
N VAL A 156 26.59 -1.13 16.80
CA VAL A 156 26.68 -0.47 18.10
C VAL A 156 26.68 -1.51 19.21
N GLU A 157 27.35 -1.21 20.34
CA GLU A 157 27.35 -2.10 21.51
C GLU A 157 25.97 -2.35 22.12
N ASP A 158 25.78 -3.54 22.70
CA ASP A 158 24.52 -4.02 23.29
C ASP A 158 23.99 -3.14 24.44
N LYS A 159 24.85 -2.32 25.05
CA LYS A 159 24.45 -1.36 26.10
C LYS A 159 23.36 -0.39 25.62
N LEU A 160 23.20 -0.20 24.31
CA LEU A 160 22.13 0.62 23.74
C LEU A 160 20.73 0.10 24.11
N GLU A 161 20.57 -1.22 24.25
CA GLU A 161 19.28 -1.85 24.58
C GLU A 161 18.82 -1.55 26.01
N ALA A 162 19.75 -1.27 26.93
CA ALA A 162 19.45 -0.98 28.34
C ALA A 162 18.99 0.47 28.59
N MET A 163 19.07 1.37 27.61
CA MET A 163 18.69 2.78 27.78
C MET A 163 17.17 2.95 27.83
N SER A 164 16.68 3.65 28.86
CA SER A 164 15.25 3.92 29.04
C SER A 164 14.79 5.29 28.51
N LYS A 165 15.69 6.27 28.42
CA LYS A 165 15.34 7.66 28.08
C LYS A 165 15.61 7.97 26.61
N THR A 166 14.59 8.47 25.92
CA THR A 166 14.68 8.90 24.51
C THR A 166 15.69 10.04 24.28
N LYS A 167 15.90 10.90 25.28
CA LYS A 167 16.90 11.99 25.22
C LYS A 167 18.32 11.43 25.07
N GLU A 168 18.63 10.31 25.72
CA GLU A 168 19.94 9.67 25.66
C GLU A 168 20.14 9.00 24.30
N ILE A 169 19.12 8.29 23.81
CA ILE A 169 19.12 7.69 22.45
C ILE A 169 19.36 8.75 21.38
N LYS A 170 18.73 9.92 21.50
CA LYS A 170 18.92 11.02 20.54
C LYS A 170 20.39 11.49 20.51
N LYS A 171 21.03 11.63 21.67
CA LYS A 171 22.45 12.01 21.76
C LYS A 171 23.36 10.97 21.11
N VAL A 172 23.07 9.68 21.32
CA VAL A 172 23.84 8.58 20.71
C VAL A 172 23.74 8.63 19.19
N LEU A 173 22.54 8.85 18.63
CA LEU A 173 22.37 8.97 17.17
C LEU A 173 23.07 10.21 16.59
N GLU A 174 23.12 11.31 17.34
CA GLU A 174 23.90 12.50 16.97
C GLU A 174 25.41 12.20 16.98
N ASN A 175 25.92 11.49 18.00
CA ASN A 175 27.32 11.05 18.08
C ASN A 175 27.71 10.11 16.92
N LEU A 176 26.79 9.25 16.47
CA LEU A 176 26.96 8.36 15.32
C LEU A 176 26.88 9.10 13.96
N LYS A 177 26.86 10.43 13.95
CA LYS A 177 26.76 11.28 12.75
C LYS A 177 25.45 11.08 11.95
N LEU A 178 24.39 10.59 12.59
CA LEU A 178 23.05 10.42 11.98
C LEU A 178 22.14 11.64 12.17
N GLY A 179 22.65 12.72 12.77
CA GLY A 179 21.92 13.99 12.93
C GLY A 179 21.23 14.51 11.65
N PRO A 180 21.92 14.57 10.49
CA PRO A 180 21.31 15.00 9.23
C PRO A 180 20.13 14.13 8.80
N GLU A 181 20.21 12.82 9.01
CA GLU A 181 19.15 11.86 8.68
C GLU A 181 17.92 12.05 9.58
N LEU A 182 18.12 12.35 10.87
CA LEU A 182 17.03 12.67 11.79
C LEU A 182 16.28 13.93 11.35
N VAL A 183 17.01 14.99 10.98
CA VAL A 183 16.42 16.24 10.46
C VAL A 183 15.65 15.98 9.15
N ARG A 184 16.18 15.12 8.27
CA ARG A 184 15.52 14.72 7.02
C ARG A 184 14.17 14.04 7.27
N CYS A 185 14.12 13.17 8.29
CA CYS A 185 12.94 12.37 8.63
C CYS A 185 11.92 13.12 9.49
N GLN A 186 12.36 14.12 10.26
CA GLN A 186 11.50 14.99 11.08
C GLN A 186 10.51 15.80 10.22
N LYS A 187 10.88 16.13 8.98
CA LYS A 187 10.03 16.90 8.05
C LYS A 187 8.76 16.12 7.70
N LYS A 188 7.61 16.60 8.20
CA LYS A 188 6.27 16.07 7.89
C LYS A 188 5.62 16.90 6.79
N LYS A 189 5.05 16.24 5.77
CA LYS A 189 4.26 16.90 4.73
C LYS A 189 2.83 16.37 4.74
N VAL A 190 1.86 17.22 4.40
CA VAL A 190 0.48 16.79 4.19
C VAL A 190 0.40 15.99 2.88
N ARG A 191 -0.28 14.84 2.92
CA ARG A 191 -0.44 13.94 1.77
C ARG A 191 -1.34 14.58 0.72
N ALA A 192 -0.87 14.59 -0.52
CA ALA A 192 -1.66 15.03 -1.67
C ALA A 192 -2.84 14.09 -1.96
N GLY A 193 -3.93 14.65 -2.49
CA GLY A 193 -5.13 13.92 -2.91
C GLY A 193 -6.11 13.53 -1.80
N LYS A 194 -7.09 12.68 -2.14
CA LYS A 194 -8.19 12.27 -1.23
C LYS A 194 -7.75 11.39 -0.06
N GLY A 195 -6.52 10.88 -0.07
CA GLY A 195 -5.97 10.05 1.01
C GLY A 195 -5.87 10.78 2.34
N LYS A 196 -5.79 12.12 2.33
CA LYS A 196 -5.78 12.95 3.54
C LYS A 196 -7.04 12.77 4.41
N LEU A 197 -8.18 12.49 3.78
CA LEU A 197 -9.46 12.25 4.45
C LEU A 197 -9.62 10.79 4.94
N ARG A 198 -8.69 9.89 4.60
CA ARG A 198 -8.77 8.45 4.89
C ARG A 198 -7.75 8.02 5.94
N ASN A 199 -7.63 8.80 7.02
CA ASN A 199 -6.70 8.57 8.13
C ASN A 199 -5.21 8.50 7.74
N ARG A 200 -4.81 9.13 6.63
CA ARG A 200 -3.43 9.13 6.11
C ARG A 200 -2.96 10.56 5.79
N LYS A 201 -3.27 11.50 6.68
CA LYS A 201 -3.06 12.94 6.48
C LYS A 201 -1.59 13.31 6.29
N TYR A 202 -0.68 12.71 7.05
CA TYR A 202 0.74 13.06 7.01
C TYR A 202 1.56 11.98 6.27
N LYS A 203 2.63 12.43 5.61
CA LYS A 203 3.68 11.59 5.03
C LYS A 203 5.02 12.07 5.59
N THR A 204 5.78 11.14 6.15
CA THR A 204 7.18 11.29 6.56
C THR A 204 8.08 10.53 5.62
N LYS A 205 9.36 10.89 5.57
CA LYS A 205 10.39 10.07 4.94
C LYS A 205 10.72 8.89 5.86
N THR A 206 11.11 7.77 5.28
CA THR A 206 11.64 6.61 6.02
C THR A 206 13.11 6.88 6.33
N GLY A 207 13.45 6.92 7.62
CA GLY A 207 14.82 6.94 8.11
C GLY A 207 15.47 5.57 8.03
#